data_AF-A0A0A2GUY8-F1
#
_entry.id   AF-A0A0A2GUY8-F1
#
_cell.length_a   1.000
_cell.length_b   1.000
_cell.length_c   1.000
_cell.angle_alpha   90.00
_cell.angle_beta   90.00
_cell.angle_gamma   90.00
#
_symmetry.space_group_name_H-M   'P 1'
#
loop_
_entity.id
_entity.type
_entity.pdbx_description
1 polymer ?
#
loop_
_entity_poly.entity_id
_entity_poly.type
_entity_poly.pdbx_seq_one_letter_code
_entity_poly.pdbx_strand_id
1 'polypeptide(L)'
;MRITFIIIILTIQISCKNRNETNSKSQNSAITELTKCSYNNEAITAYYTLTNKAEIAICNGDFDRASRNYSLAFREIKKPFGADVYNAALSNQLSNNFDERNLNLQLLINNSDDLELLKSIFVSTYIDENLWNSSIEQRTIEYDSRLRNEFKSIYERDQLFRPMYDTHNDTIQANRVINMNRILSIADSVGFPSQMELGFRKSLRGQNHDVVLVHTSQKRSGNKNIIDLEPILCKAVNEGRFDPEQAIAYLHFQNDKNKGDFEVYSTWQYRHHLLPDSLNNKIWLANLSKEKYESANRIRKKWNADQLDDIATKSDFNSKSNIPFIFTSVMTFVENMPTDLTLEEALEQYKMNTSDKRPFEKKKIR
;
A
#
# COMPACT_ATOMS: atom_id res chain seq x y z
N MET A 1 17.04 35.22 -70.13
CA MET A 1 17.24 33.88 -69.52
C MET A 1 15.85 33.33 -69.22
N ARG A 2 15.24 32.39 -70.00
CA ARG A 2 15.48 30.92 -69.97
C ARG A 2 15.55 30.44 -68.50
N ILE A 3 14.61 29.70 -67.90
CA ILE A 3 13.82 28.49 -68.27
C ILE A 3 12.71 28.35 -67.16
N THR A 4 11.39 28.28 -67.40
CA THR A 4 10.48 27.10 -67.59
C THR A 4 10.64 25.97 -66.53
N PHE A 5 9.66 25.27 -65.91
CA PHE A 5 8.31 24.77 -66.23
C PHE A 5 7.59 24.36 -64.90
N ILE A 6 6.27 24.67 -64.78
CA ILE A 6 5.09 23.83 -64.41
C ILE A 6 5.09 22.92 -63.16
N ILE A 7 3.98 22.94 -62.38
CA ILE A 7 3.06 21.79 -62.17
C ILE A 7 1.68 22.25 -61.65
N ILE A 8 0.66 21.76 -62.36
CA ILE A 8 -0.79 21.85 -62.14
C ILE A 8 -1.19 20.72 -61.18
N ILE A 9 -2.05 20.98 -60.19
CA ILE A 9 -2.85 19.92 -59.54
C ILE A 9 -4.33 20.31 -59.54
N LEU A 10 -5.12 19.43 -60.16
CA LEU A 10 -6.57 19.45 -60.31
C LEU A 10 -7.31 19.35 -58.96
N THR A 11 -8.39 20.12 -58.87
CA THR A 11 -9.54 19.91 -57.99
C THR A 11 -10.48 18.85 -58.59
N ILE A 12 -10.99 17.93 -57.75
CA ILE A 12 -12.25 17.21 -58.01
C ILE A 12 -13.07 17.18 -56.72
N GLN A 13 -14.23 17.82 -56.76
CA GLN A 13 -15.38 17.59 -55.88
C GLN A 13 -16.26 16.49 -56.48
N ILE A 14 -16.69 15.52 -55.68
CA ILE A 14 -17.91 14.71 -55.88
C ILE A 14 -18.47 14.46 -54.46
N SER A 15 -19.48 15.22 -54.02
CA SER A 15 -20.93 15.04 -54.17
C SER A 15 -21.57 14.14 -53.10
N CYS A 16 -22.69 14.63 -52.55
CA CYS A 16 -23.37 14.18 -51.32
C CYS A 16 -24.48 13.13 -51.54
N LYS A 17 -24.82 12.44 -50.43
CA LYS A 17 -26.14 11.88 -50.02
C LYS A 17 -26.67 10.67 -50.85
N ASN A 18 -27.29 9.63 -50.30
CA ASN A 18 -28.17 9.45 -49.13
C ASN A 18 -28.36 7.93 -48.85
N ARG A 19 -28.49 7.50 -47.58
CA ARG A 19 -29.62 6.74 -46.96
C ARG A 19 -29.18 5.86 -45.77
N ASN A 20 -29.97 5.97 -44.70
CA ASN A 20 -30.02 5.14 -43.48
C ASN A 20 -30.13 3.65 -43.86
N GLU A 21 -29.64 2.66 -43.11
CA GLU A 21 -30.13 2.21 -41.79
C GLU A 21 -29.23 1.07 -41.27
N THR A 22 -28.99 1.06 -39.96
CA THR A 22 -28.66 -0.10 -39.09
C THR A 22 -27.62 -1.12 -39.55
N ASN A 23 -26.44 -1.09 -38.91
CA ASN A 23 -26.08 -2.23 -38.07
C ASN A 23 -24.97 -1.88 -37.07
N SER A 24 -25.25 -2.23 -35.81
CA SER A 24 -24.35 -2.12 -34.67
C SER A 24 -23.03 -2.85 -34.94
N LYS A 25 -21.92 -2.10 -34.94
CA LYS A 25 -20.59 -2.65 -34.65
C LYS A 25 -19.78 -1.62 -33.88
N SER A 26 -19.67 -1.90 -32.58
CA SER A 26 -18.45 -1.66 -31.80
C SER A 26 -18.05 -0.20 -31.59
N GLN A 27 -18.84 0.53 -30.79
CA GLN A 27 -18.26 1.51 -29.86
C GLN A 27 -17.43 0.74 -28.81
N ASN A 28 -16.23 0.34 -29.20
CA ASN A 28 -15.21 -0.21 -28.31
C ASN A 28 -13.84 0.38 -28.68
N SER A 29 -13.82 1.64 -29.11
CA SER A 29 -12.61 2.42 -29.33
C SER A 29 -12.45 3.45 -28.21
N ALA A 30 -11.58 3.10 -27.25
CA ALA A 30 -10.93 3.92 -26.23
C ALA A 30 -11.06 3.34 -24.81
N ILE A 31 -10.68 2.07 -24.63
CA ILE A 31 -10.15 1.65 -23.34
C ILE A 31 -8.73 2.22 -23.30
N THR A 32 -8.59 3.44 -22.81
CA THR A 32 -7.28 3.98 -22.43
C THR A 32 -6.65 3.00 -21.45
N GLU A 33 -5.47 2.50 -21.75
CA GLU A 33 -4.72 1.61 -20.88
C GLU A 33 -4.35 2.40 -19.61
N LEU A 34 -5.23 2.38 -18.61
CA LEU A 34 -5.17 3.26 -17.43
C LEU A 34 -3.87 3.16 -16.64
N THR A 35 -3.12 2.07 -16.77
CA THR A 35 -1.81 1.84 -16.15
C THR A 35 -1.04 0.88 -17.06
N LYS A 36 0.28 1.05 -17.15
CA LYS A 36 1.18 0.17 -17.89
C LYS A 36 1.52 -1.10 -17.12
N CYS A 37 1.02 -1.25 -15.89
CA CYS A 37 1.25 -2.46 -15.12
C CYS A 37 0.39 -3.61 -15.67
N SER A 38 1.06 -4.57 -16.30
CA SER A 38 0.49 -5.86 -16.66
C SER A 38 0.99 -6.91 -15.67
N TYR A 39 0.10 -7.38 -14.81
CA TYR A 39 0.38 -8.50 -13.93
C TYR A 39 0.38 -9.82 -14.70
N ASN A 40 1.39 -10.67 -14.43
CA ASN A 40 1.64 -11.90 -15.19
C ASN A 40 2.24 -13.05 -14.34
N ASN A 41 2.27 -12.96 -13.01
CA ASN A 41 2.89 -13.98 -12.15
C ASN A 41 1.89 -14.64 -11.21
N GLU A 42 1.18 -15.68 -11.67
CA GLU A 42 0.03 -16.34 -10.99
C GLU A 42 0.21 -16.58 -9.49
N ALA A 43 1.38 -17.07 -9.07
CA ALA A 43 1.71 -17.30 -7.67
C ALA A 43 1.62 -16.02 -6.81
N ILE A 44 2.12 -14.90 -7.32
CA ILE A 44 2.11 -13.64 -6.57
C ILE A 44 0.69 -13.05 -6.41
N THR A 45 -0.22 -13.22 -7.38
CA THR A 45 -1.64 -12.87 -7.13
C THR A 45 -2.29 -13.84 -6.20
N ALA A 46 -1.97 -15.13 -6.28
CA ALA A 46 -2.47 -16.11 -5.32
C ALA A 46 -2.07 -15.72 -3.89
N TYR A 47 -0.80 -15.32 -3.67
CA TYR A 47 -0.31 -14.77 -2.42
C TYR A 47 -1.20 -13.63 -1.91
N TYR A 48 -1.30 -12.52 -2.65
CA TYR A 48 -2.06 -11.33 -2.20
C TYR A 48 -3.57 -11.60 -2.07
N THR A 49 -4.12 -12.47 -2.91
CA THR A 49 -5.53 -12.89 -2.79
C THR A 49 -5.77 -13.67 -1.51
N LEU A 50 -4.86 -14.57 -1.15
CA LEU A 50 -4.98 -15.41 0.04
C LEU A 50 -4.71 -14.59 1.31
N THR A 51 -3.74 -13.68 1.32
CA THR A 51 -3.51 -12.78 2.46
C THR A 51 -4.71 -11.87 2.70
N ASN A 52 -5.28 -11.25 1.66
CA ASN A 52 -6.50 -10.45 1.83
C ASN A 52 -7.66 -11.30 2.38
N LYS A 53 -7.86 -12.53 1.89
CA LYS A 53 -8.85 -13.47 2.46
C LYS A 53 -8.59 -13.79 3.93
N ALA A 54 -7.33 -13.89 4.34
CA ALA A 54 -6.97 -14.09 5.74
C ALA A 54 -7.33 -12.87 6.59
N GLU A 55 -7.02 -11.67 6.12
CA GLU A 55 -7.32 -10.40 6.79
C GLU A 55 -8.82 -10.14 6.92
N ILE A 56 -9.61 -10.49 5.90
CA ILE A 56 -11.08 -10.45 5.99
C ILE A 56 -11.60 -11.50 6.99
N ALA A 57 -10.97 -12.67 7.09
CA ALA A 57 -11.34 -13.65 8.12
C ALA A 57 -11.02 -13.13 9.54
N ILE A 58 -9.88 -12.46 9.75
CA ILE A 58 -9.54 -11.74 10.99
C ILE A 58 -10.65 -10.73 11.33
N CYS A 59 -11.07 -9.92 10.36
CA CYS A 59 -12.11 -8.91 10.57
C CYS A 59 -13.48 -9.50 10.94
N ASN A 60 -13.68 -10.79 10.68
CA ASN A 60 -14.89 -11.55 11.04
C ASN A 60 -14.71 -12.41 12.30
N GLY A 61 -13.54 -12.38 12.95
CA GLY A 61 -13.22 -13.19 14.13
C GLY A 61 -12.96 -14.67 13.82
N ASP A 62 -12.81 -15.05 12.55
CA ASP A 62 -12.52 -16.43 12.12
C ASP A 62 -11.00 -16.64 12.00
N PHE A 63 -10.33 -16.74 13.15
CA PHE A 63 -8.87 -16.87 13.22
C PHE A 63 -8.37 -18.20 12.64
N ASP A 64 -9.15 -19.27 12.73
CA ASP A 64 -8.84 -20.56 12.09
C ASP A 64 -8.75 -20.43 10.56
N ARG A 65 -9.72 -19.77 9.94
CA ARG A 65 -9.70 -19.51 8.50
C ARG A 65 -8.59 -18.54 8.13
N ALA A 66 -8.32 -17.53 8.95
CA ALA A 66 -7.19 -16.62 8.74
C ALA A 66 -5.87 -17.39 8.70
N SER A 67 -5.60 -18.21 9.72
CA SER A 67 -4.41 -19.06 9.82
C SER A 67 -4.24 -19.94 8.58
N ARG A 68 -5.30 -20.65 8.16
CA ARG A 68 -5.24 -21.50 6.96
C ARG A 68 -4.94 -20.72 5.68
N ASN A 69 -5.55 -19.54 5.51
CA ASN A 69 -5.31 -18.71 4.33
C ASN A 69 -3.86 -18.18 4.30
N TYR A 70 -3.30 -17.76 5.45
CA TYR A 70 -1.90 -17.37 5.52
C TYR A 70 -0.96 -18.54 5.19
N SER A 71 -1.19 -19.73 5.77
CA SER A 71 -0.38 -20.92 5.46
C SER A 71 -0.42 -21.30 3.98
N LEU A 72 -1.55 -21.09 3.30
CA LEU A 72 -1.65 -21.27 1.85
C LEU A 72 -0.89 -20.16 1.10
N ALA A 73 -1.06 -18.90 1.50
CA ALA A 73 -0.39 -17.76 0.87
C ALA A 73 1.14 -17.95 0.91
N PHE A 74 1.70 -18.35 2.06
CA PHE A 74 3.14 -18.45 2.25
C PHE A 74 3.82 -19.51 1.37
N ARG A 75 3.06 -20.40 0.73
CA ARG A 75 3.56 -21.36 -0.26
C ARG A 75 3.78 -20.73 -1.64
N GLU A 76 3.14 -19.59 -1.90
CA GLU A 76 3.14 -18.91 -3.19
C GLU A 76 4.25 -17.87 -3.34
N ILE A 77 4.98 -17.57 -2.25
CA ILE A 77 6.04 -16.57 -2.23
C ILE A 77 7.31 -17.11 -1.58
N LYS A 78 8.47 -16.65 -2.04
CA LYS A 78 9.76 -17.09 -1.48
C LYS A 78 9.98 -16.62 -0.03
N LYS A 79 9.60 -15.40 0.30
CA LYS A 79 9.60 -14.88 1.68
C LYS A 79 8.40 -13.95 1.89
N PRO A 80 7.45 -14.31 2.77
CA PRO A 80 6.28 -13.48 3.04
C PRO A 80 6.66 -12.12 3.66
N PHE A 81 5.76 -11.15 3.54
CA PHE A 81 5.94 -9.82 4.13
C PHE A 81 5.81 -9.90 5.65
N GLY A 82 6.59 -9.09 6.38
CA GLY A 82 6.65 -9.13 7.84
C GLY A 82 5.29 -8.92 8.52
N ALA A 83 4.48 -8.00 8.00
CA ALA A 83 3.11 -7.78 8.48
C ALA A 83 2.22 -9.02 8.35
N ASP A 84 2.33 -9.75 7.23
CA ASP A 84 1.56 -10.98 7.01
C ASP A 84 2.01 -12.11 7.95
N VAL A 85 3.33 -12.31 8.13
CA VAL A 85 3.87 -13.31 9.07
C VAL A 85 3.42 -13.00 10.49
N TYR A 86 3.43 -11.72 10.87
CA TYR A 86 2.95 -11.29 12.18
C TYR A 86 1.45 -11.54 12.37
N ASN A 87 0.63 -11.18 11.39
CA ASN A 87 -0.81 -11.46 11.44
C ASN A 87 -1.07 -12.98 11.47
N ALA A 88 -0.28 -13.78 10.77
CA ALA A 88 -0.35 -15.23 10.81
C ALA A 88 0.02 -15.78 12.20
N ALA A 89 1.11 -15.30 12.82
CA ALA A 89 1.49 -15.70 14.17
C ALA A 89 0.39 -15.38 15.19
N LEU A 90 -0.21 -14.19 15.11
CA LEU A 90 -1.28 -13.78 15.99
C LEU A 90 -2.59 -14.55 15.72
N SER A 91 -2.93 -14.81 14.46
CA SER A 91 -4.08 -15.66 14.11
C SER A 91 -3.92 -17.07 14.65
N ASN A 92 -2.73 -17.66 14.48
CA ASN A 92 -2.41 -19.00 14.99
C ASN A 92 -2.46 -19.05 16.53
N GLN A 93 -2.02 -17.99 17.21
CA GLN A 93 -2.18 -17.86 18.65
C GLN A 93 -3.66 -17.88 19.05
N LEU A 94 -4.48 -17.03 18.42
CA LEU A 94 -5.90 -16.89 18.74
C LEU A 94 -6.74 -18.12 18.33
N SER A 95 -6.20 -18.96 17.44
CA SER A 95 -6.81 -20.21 17.00
C SER A 95 -6.19 -21.46 17.65
N ASN A 96 -5.34 -21.29 18.68
CA ASN A 96 -4.63 -22.36 19.40
C ASN A 96 -3.75 -23.29 18.51
N ASN A 97 -3.29 -22.80 17.36
CA ASN A 97 -2.36 -23.50 16.48
C ASN A 97 -0.91 -23.15 16.85
N PHE A 98 -0.46 -23.65 18.01
CA PHE A 98 0.78 -23.16 18.62
C PHE A 98 2.05 -23.53 17.85
N ASP A 99 2.05 -24.63 17.12
CA ASP A 99 3.20 -25.06 16.30
C ASP A 99 3.44 -24.06 15.16
N GLU A 100 2.41 -23.75 14.37
CA GLU A 100 2.48 -22.75 13.32
C GLU A 100 2.72 -21.34 13.87
N ARG A 101 2.18 -21.02 15.04
CA ARG A 101 2.51 -19.75 15.73
C ARG A 101 4.01 -19.68 16.02
N ASN A 102 4.62 -20.74 16.56
CA ASN A 102 6.05 -20.76 16.90
C ASN A 102 6.92 -20.64 15.64
N LEU A 103 6.55 -21.33 14.54
CA LEU A 103 7.25 -21.21 13.26
C LEU A 103 7.22 -19.78 12.72
N ASN A 104 6.03 -19.14 12.71
CA ASN A 104 5.89 -17.76 12.24
C ASN A 104 6.62 -16.76 13.16
N LEU A 105 6.61 -16.97 14.47
CA LEU A 105 7.34 -16.13 15.43
C LEU A 105 8.85 -16.25 15.23
N GLN A 106 9.37 -17.47 15.03
CA GLN A 106 10.79 -17.67 14.76
C GLN A 106 11.20 -17.01 13.44
N LEU A 107 10.37 -17.08 12.40
CA LEU A 107 10.61 -16.37 11.14
C LEU A 107 10.74 -14.85 11.34
N LEU A 108 9.88 -14.25 12.17
CA LEU A 108 9.98 -12.82 12.52
C LEU A 108 11.27 -12.49 13.28
N ILE A 109 11.62 -13.32 14.27
CA ILE A 109 12.82 -13.16 15.11
C ILE A 109 14.10 -13.25 14.26
N ASN A 110 14.17 -14.24 13.37
CA ASN A 110 15.33 -14.47 12.51
C ASN A 110 15.54 -13.37 11.48
N ASN A 111 14.47 -12.64 11.12
CA ASN A 111 14.50 -11.62 10.07
C ASN A 111 14.50 -10.18 10.57
N SER A 112 14.50 -9.94 11.89
CA SER A 112 14.42 -8.58 12.45
C SER A 112 15.66 -8.25 13.28
N ASP A 113 16.17 -7.00 13.19
CA ASP A 113 17.22 -6.50 14.11
C ASP A 113 16.65 -6.15 15.48
N ASP A 114 15.49 -5.48 15.48
CA ASP A 114 14.80 -4.91 16.64
C ASP A 114 13.55 -5.76 16.91
N LEU A 115 13.50 -6.34 18.11
CA LEU A 115 12.45 -7.25 18.55
C LEU A 115 11.53 -6.62 19.60
N GLU A 116 11.68 -5.33 19.91
CA GLU A 116 10.92 -4.67 20.97
C GLU A 116 9.41 -4.73 20.73
N LEU A 117 8.97 -4.47 19.49
CA LEU A 117 7.55 -4.54 19.13
C LEU A 117 7.00 -5.97 19.31
N LEU A 118 7.77 -6.96 18.84
CA LEU A 118 7.37 -8.36 18.95
C LEU A 118 7.31 -8.81 20.41
N LYS A 119 8.32 -8.45 21.21
CA LYS A 119 8.36 -8.76 22.65
C LYS A 119 7.20 -8.09 23.38
N SER A 120 6.97 -6.79 23.13
CA SER A 120 5.94 -6.03 23.84
C SER A 120 4.53 -6.52 23.55
N ILE A 121 4.28 -7.12 22.39
CA ILE A 121 2.96 -7.67 22.04
C ILE A 121 2.83 -9.13 22.50
N PHE A 122 3.78 -9.99 22.10
CA PHE A 122 3.66 -11.42 22.37
C PHE A 122 3.90 -11.76 23.84
N VAL A 123 4.94 -11.23 24.47
CA VAL A 123 5.27 -11.60 25.86
C VAL A 123 4.32 -10.95 26.86
N SER A 124 3.77 -9.78 26.55
CA SER A 124 2.84 -9.10 27.46
C SER A 124 1.48 -9.80 27.56
N THR A 125 1.05 -10.46 26.47
CA THR A 125 -0.36 -10.85 26.31
C THR A 125 -0.55 -12.31 25.93
N TYR A 126 0.36 -12.90 25.17
CA TYR A 126 0.09 -14.15 24.43
C TYR A 126 0.99 -15.31 24.80
N ILE A 127 2.23 -15.04 25.24
CA ILE A 127 3.27 -16.05 25.44
C ILE A 127 4.05 -15.71 26.72
N ASP A 128 4.60 -16.71 27.41
CA ASP A 128 5.45 -16.44 28.57
C ASP A 128 6.89 -16.08 28.17
N GLU A 129 7.63 -15.51 29.13
CA GLU A 129 9.01 -15.06 28.92
C GLU A 129 9.98 -16.22 28.67
N ASN A 130 9.70 -17.43 29.17
CA ASN A 130 10.57 -18.59 28.93
C ASN A 130 10.51 -19.02 27.46
N LEU A 131 9.31 -19.12 26.89
CA LEU A 131 9.13 -19.46 25.48
C LEU A 131 9.75 -18.39 24.56
N TRP A 132 9.61 -17.11 24.93
CA TRP A 132 10.29 -16.03 24.22
C TRP A 132 11.82 -16.21 24.26
N ASN A 133 12.39 -16.40 25.45
CA ASN A 133 13.83 -16.55 25.62
C ASN A 133 14.37 -17.77 24.85
N SER A 134 13.67 -18.89 24.84
CA SER A 134 14.03 -20.05 24.01
C SER A 134 14.05 -19.73 22.51
N SER A 135 13.11 -18.91 22.03
CA SER A 135 13.07 -18.49 20.62
C SER A 135 14.24 -17.54 20.27
N ILE A 136 14.65 -16.71 21.23
CA ILE A 136 15.83 -15.83 21.10
C ILE A 136 17.13 -16.62 21.09
N GLU A 137 17.26 -17.64 21.94
CA GLU A 137 18.43 -18.54 21.97
C GLU A 137 18.62 -19.28 20.64
N GLN A 138 17.53 -19.58 19.93
CA GLN A 138 17.52 -20.25 18.63
C GLN A 138 17.65 -19.28 17.44
N ARG A 139 17.76 -17.97 17.69
CA ARG A 139 17.76 -16.96 16.63
C ARG A 139 18.95 -17.13 15.68
N THR A 140 18.64 -17.18 14.40
CA THR A 140 19.61 -17.08 13.30
C THR A 140 19.34 -15.84 12.47
N ILE A 141 20.39 -15.17 11.98
CA ILE A 141 20.22 -14.01 11.09
C ILE A 141 19.95 -14.51 9.67
N GLU A 142 18.74 -14.26 9.15
CA GLU A 142 18.27 -14.73 7.83
C GLU A 142 18.14 -13.62 6.77
N TYR A 143 18.91 -12.54 6.93
CA TYR A 143 19.03 -11.43 5.99
C TYR A 143 20.50 -11.05 5.79
N ASP A 144 20.78 -10.33 4.71
CA ASP A 144 22.10 -9.80 4.44
C ASP A 144 22.36 -8.56 5.31
N SER A 145 23.10 -8.75 6.41
CA SER A 145 23.47 -7.66 7.33
C SER A 145 24.25 -6.53 6.66
N ARG A 146 25.08 -6.84 5.66
CA ARG A 146 25.87 -5.82 4.95
C ARG A 146 24.94 -4.97 4.09
N LEU A 147 24.08 -5.60 3.29
CA LEU A 147 23.12 -4.90 2.45
C LEU A 147 22.12 -4.12 3.31
N ARG A 148 21.62 -4.70 4.40
CA ARG A 148 20.73 -4.02 5.35
C ARG A 148 21.36 -2.75 5.92
N ASN A 149 22.64 -2.78 6.29
CA ASN A 149 23.36 -1.60 6.77
C ASN A 149 23.56 -0.55 5.67
N GLU A 150 23.81 -0.97 4.43
CA GLU A 150 23.85 -0.04 3.30
C GLU A 150 22.51 0.70 3.12
N PHE A 151 21.38 -0.01 3.26
CA PHE A 151 20.06 0.62 3.20
C PHE A 151 19.75 1.52 4.40
N LYS A 152 20.31 1.25 5.59
CA LYS A 152 20.28 2.21 6.72
C LYS A 152 21.02 3.50 6.35
N SER A 153 22.21 3.41 5.77
CA SER A 153 22.96 4.58 5.32
C SER A 153 22.27 5.36 4.20
N ILE A 154 21.55 4.69 3.29
CA ILE A 154 20.68 5.35 2.29
C ILE A 154 19.62 6.20 2.97
N TYR A 155 18.93 5.65 3.98
CA TYR A 155 17.92 6.36 4.77
C TYR A 155 18.54 7.55 5.51
N GLU A 156 19.64 7.35 6.22
CA GLU A 156 20.33 8.40 6.98
C GLU A 156 20.75 9.55 6.08
N ARG A 157 21.36 9.25 4.91
CA ARG A 157 21.75 10.26 3.92
C ARG A 157 20.54 11.01 3.35
N ASP A 158 19.41 10.33 3.13
CA ASP A 158 18.19 10.97 2.66
C ASP A 158 17.63 11.96 3.70
N GLN A 159 17.70 11.60 4.98
CA GLN A 159 17.09 12.37 6.07
C GLN A 159 17.98 13.48 6.62
N LEU A 160 19.30 13.34 6.56
CA LEU A 160 20.29 14.19 7.26
C LEU A 160 20.03 15.70 7.15
N PHE A 161 19.73 16.19 5.94
CA PHE A 161 19.56 17.63 5.68
C PHE A 161 18.10 18.08 5.62
N ARG A 162 17.12 17.17 5.69
CA ARG A 162 15.70 17.51 5.54
C ARG A 162 15.15 18.46 6.60
N PRO A 163 15.59 18.41 7.87
CA PRO A 163 15.22 19.43 8.86
C PRO A 163 15.69 20.85 8.50
N MET A 164 16.64 20.99 7.58
CA MET A 164 17.24 22.26 7.14
C MET A 164 16.89 22.56 5.68
N TYR A 165 15.66 22.25 5.28
CA TYR A 165 15.21 22.32 3.87
C TYR A 165 15.48 23.67 3.22
N ASP A 166 15.22 24.76 3.95
CA ASP A 166 15.34 26.14 3.45
C ASP A 166 16.78 26.51 3.04
N THR A 167 17.78 25.88 3.66
CA THR A 167 19.20 26.17 3.43
C THR A 167 19.95 25.07 2.66
N HIS A 168 19.38 23.86 2.57
CA HIS A 168 20.06 22.68 2.00
C HIS A 168 19.27 22.00 0.88
N ASN A 169 18.31 22.68 0.24
CA ASN A 169 17.50 22.10 -0.83
C ASN A 169 18.34 21.42 -1.92
N ASP A 170 19.41 22.05 -2.41
CA ASP A 170 20.27 21.46 -3.46
C ASP A 170 20.91 20.15 -3.01
N THR A 171 21.45 20.10 -1.79
CA THR A 171 22.01 18.89 -1.18
C THR A 171 20.96 17.81 -0.99
N ILE A 172 19.74 18.16 -0.57
CA ILE A 172 18.62 17.21 -0.45
C ILE A 172 18.27 16.60 -1.81
N GLN A 173 18.22 17.43 -2.87
CA GLN A 173 17.96 16.94 -4.22
C GLN A 173 19.09 16.03 -4.72
N ALA A 174 20.35 16.40 -4.48
CA ALA A 174 21.51 15.58 -4.84
C ALA A 174 21.50 14.23 -4.12
N ASN A 175 21.27 14.21 -2.81
CA ASN A 175 21.18 12.99 -2.02
C ASN A 175 20.07 12.06 -2.49
N ARG A 176 18.90 12.61 -2.85
CA ARG A 176 17.80 11.83 -3.43
C ARG A 176 18.21 11.14 -4.72
N VAL A 177 18.90 11.85 -5.64
CA VAL A 177 19.36 11.28 -6.91
C VAL A 177 20.42 10.20 -6.68
N ILE A 178 21.41 10.46 -5.81
CA ILE A 178 22.44 9.48 -5.44
C ILE A 178 21.81 8.21 -4.85
N ASN A 179 20.88 8.38 -3.92
CA ASN A 179 20.13 7.28 -3.31
C ASN A 179 19.34 6.48 -4.34
N MET A 180 18.56 7.16 -5.17
CA MET A 180 17.72 6.49 -6.18
C MET A 180 18.58 5.71 -7.18
N ASN A 181 19.67 6.29 -7.68
CA ASN A 181 20.59 5.61 -8.58
C ASN A 181 21.22 4.38 -7.92
N ARG A 182 21.56 4.47 -6.62
CA ARG A 182 22.10 3.32 -5.90
C ARG A 182 21.07 2.20 -5.72
N ILE A 183 19.82 2.54 -5.39
CA ILE A 183 18.71 1.58 -5.31
C ILE A 183 18.52 0.86 -6.65
N LEU A 184 18.50 1.59 -7.76
CA LEU A 184 18.35 1.02 -9.10
C LEU A 184 19.53 0.11 -9.48
N SER A 185 20.75 0.55 -9.20
CA SER A 185 21.94 -0.27 -9.44
C SER A 185 21.92 -1.59 -8.67
N ILE A 186 21.43 -1.59 -7.42
CA ILE A 186 21.23 -2.83 -6.66
C ILE A 186 20.10 -3.66 -7.27
N ALA A 187 18.98 -3.02 -7.64
CA ALA A 187 17.84 -3.67 -8.27
C ALA A 187 18.21 -4.41 -9.57
N ASP A 188 19.10 -3.83 -10.38
CA ASP A 188 19.60 -4.44 -11.62
C ASP A 188 20.45 -5.69 -11.36
N SER A 189 21.08 -5.79 -10.18
CA SER A 189 21.97 -6.90 -9.83
C SER A 189 21.29 -8.08 -9.13
N VAL A 190 20.36 -7.82 -8.21
CA VAL A 190 19.76 -8.86 -7.34
C VAL A 190 18.23 -8.86 -7.35
N GLY A 191 17.61 -7.98 -8.15
CA GLY A 191 16.18 -7.68 -8.11
C GLY A 191 15.86 -6.58 -7.09
N PHE A 192 14.63 -6.05 -7.14
CA PHE A 192 14.25 -4.92 -6.29
C PHE A 192 14.51 -5.25 -4.80
N PRO A 193 15.29 -4.43 -4.08
CA PRO A 193 15.64 -4.69 -2.68
C PRO A 193 14.38 -4.84 -1.82
N SER A 194 14.30 -5.90 -1.01
CA SER A 194 13.07 -6.25 -0.31
C SER A 194 13.33 -6.90 1.03
N GLN A 195 12.26 -7.33 1.72
CA GLN A 195 12.36 -8.15 2.93
C GLN A 195 13.16 -9.45 2.72
N MET A 196 13.25 -9.94 1.48
CA MET A 196 13.99 -11.16 1.15
C MET A 196 15.45 -11.04 1.54
N GLU A 197 16.10 -9.93 1.18
CA GLU A 197 17.50 -9.66 1.46
C GLU A 197 17.68 -8.80 2.70
N LEU A 198 16.78 -7.85 2.95
CA LEU A 198 16.93 -6.84 3.99
C LEU A 198 16.35 -7.26 5.34
N GLY A 199 15.51 -8.31 5.37
CA GLY A 199 14.72 -8.68 6.54
C GLY A 199 13.60 -7.68 6.85
N PHE A 200 13.01 -7.81 8.03
CA PHE A 200 11.91 -6.96 8.50
C PHE A 200 12.41 -5.77 9.32
N ARG A 201 11.75 -4.62 9.13
CA ARG A 201 11.92 -3.43 9.98
C ARG A 201 11.13 -3.58 11.28
N LYS A 202 11.43 -2.72 12.27
CA LYS A 202 10.70 -2.65 13.55
C LYS A 202 9.19 -2.56 13.38
N SER A 203 8.71 -1.78 12.40
CA SER A 203 7.30 -1.59 12.08
C SER A 203 6.65 -2.80 11.40
N LEU A 204 7.45 -3.78 10.95
CA LEU A 204 7.05 -4.90 10.08
C LEU A 204 6.43 -4.46 8.73
N ARG A 205 6.50 -3.16 8.45
CA ARG A 205 6.02 -2.50 7.24
C ARG A 205 7.17 -1.76 6.58
N GLY A 206 7.20 -1.85 5.25
CA GLY A 206 8.14 -1.09 4.44
C GLY A 206 9.61 -1.41 4.71
N GLN A 207 10.47 -0.63 4.09
CA GLN A 207 11.92 -0.77 4.07
C GLN A 207 12.61 0.61 4.16
N ASN A 208 13.91 0.64 4.40
CA ASN A 208 14.64 1.90 4.63
C ASN A 208 14.67 2.79 3.37
N HIS A 209 14.62 2.21 2.16
CA HIS A 209 14.59 2.97 0.92
C HIS A 209 13.24 3.62 0.60
N ASP A 210 12.18 3.28 1.32
CA ASP A 210 10.82 3.75 1.03
C ASP A 210 10.73 5.27 1.09
N VAL A 211 11.50 5.87 2.00
CA VAL A 211 11.59 7.32 2.12
C VAL A 211 12.11 7.97 0.83
N VAL A 212 13.06 7.34 0.15
CA VAL A 212 13.59 7.82 -1.14
C VAL A 212 12.52 7.71 -2.23
N LEU A 213 11.74 6.63 -2.22
CA LEU A 213 10.64 6.41 -3.16
C LEU A 213 9.51 7.44 -2.96
N VAL A 214 9.13 7.72 -1.71
CA VAL A 214 8.16 8.77 -1.35
C VAL A 214 8.62 10.13 -1.87
N HIS A 215 9.85 10.54 -1.54
CA HIS A 215 10.37 11.84 -1.96
C HIS A 215 10.55 11.95 -3.47
N THR A 216 10.90 10.85 -4.14
CA THR A 216 10.95 10.79 -5.60
C THR A 216 9.57 10.96 -6.21
N SER A 217 8.57 10.29 -5.64
CA SER A 217 7.17 10.39 -6.07
C SER A 217 6.62 11.80 -5.91
N GLN A 218 6.79 12.41 -4.73
CA GLN A 218 6.35 13.77 -4.46
C GLN A 218 7.02 14.79 -5.39
N LYS A 219 8.33 14.66 -5.66
CA LYS A 219 9.01 15.56 -6.60
C LYS A 219 8.50 15.39 -8.03
N ARG A 220 8.16 14.17 -8.43
CA ARG A 220 7.55 13.88 -9.73
C ARG A 220 6.16 14.51 -9.88
N SER A 221 5.42 14.73 -8.80
CA SER A 221 4.15 15.47 -8.81
C SER A 221 4.29 16.80 -9.56
N GLY A 222 5.29 17.61 -9.21
CA GLY A 222 5.56 18.91 -9.83
C GLY A 222 6.52 18.90 -11.03
N ASN A 223 7.31 17.83 -11.23
CA ASN A 223 8.28 17.76 -12.32
C ASN A 223 8.32 16.37 -12.96
N LYS A 224 7.75 16.24 -14.17
CA LYS A 224 7.64 14.96 -14.89
C LYS A 224 8.96 14.46 -15.51
N ASN A 225 10.04 15.25 -15.43
CA ASN A 225 11.40 14.79 -15.77
C ASN A 225 12.02 13.94 -14.66
N ILE A 226 11.46 13.95 -13.45
CA ILE A 226 11.85 13.00 -12.40
C ILE A 226 11.44 11.60 -12.82
N ILE A 227 12.28 10.62 -12.52
CA ILE A 227 12.04 9.22 -12.86
C ILE A 227 10.62 8.77 -12.49
N ASP A 228 10.01 8.09 -13.45
CA ASP A 228 8.72 7.44 -13.31
C ASP A 228 8.88 6.10 -12.58
N LEU A 229 8.30 5.98 -11.38
CA LEU A 229 8.42 4.73 -10.61
C LEU A 229 7.42 3.65 -11.04
N GLU A 230 6.43 3.93 -11.89
CA GLU A 230 5.40 2.93 -12.24
C GLU A 230 6.01 1.62 -12.80
N PRO A 231 6.95 1.63 -13.77
CA PRO A 231 7.51 0.39 -14.28
C PRO A 231 8.33 -0.37 -13.24
N ILE A 232 9.04 0.36 -12.38
CA ILE A 232 9.91 -0.20 -11.35
C ILE A 232 9.07 -0.88 -10.26
N LEU A 233 8.06 -0.18 -9.75
CA LEU A 233 7.17 -0.68 -8.71
C LEU A 233 6.28 -1.81 -9.22
N CYS A 234 5.77 -1.71 -10.45
CA CYS A 234 4.96 -2.79 -11.03
C CYS A 234 5.77 -4.08 -11.13
N LYS A 235 7.02 -4.00 -11.62
CA LYS A 235 7.92 -5.16 -11.66
C LYS A 235 8.15 -5.72 -10.25
N ALA A 236 8.48 -4.86 -9.28
CA ALA A 236 8.76 -5.30 -7.91
C ALA A 236 7.53 -5.96 -7.23
N VAL A 237 6.33 -5.42 -7.44
CA VAL A 237 5.07 -6.03 -6.95
C VAL A 237 4.84 -7.39 -7.63
N ASN A 238 5.00 -7.49 -8.95
CA ASN A 238 4.83 -8.75 -9.69
C ASN A 238 5.86 -9.83 -9.34
N GLU A 239 6.99 -9.45 -8.76
CA GLU A 239 8.02 -10.36 -8.24
C GLU A 239 7.81 -10.70 -6.75
N GLY A 240 6.78 -10.15 -6.09
CA GLY A 240 6.55 -10.33 -4.65
C GLY A 240 7.53 -9.58 -3.75
N ARG A 241 8.22 -8.56 -4.29
CA ARG A 241 9.30 -7.84 -3.61
C ARG A 241 8.86 -6.49 -3.05
N PHE A 242 7.66 -6.05 -3.37
CA PHE A 242 7.13 -4.77 -2.93
C PHE A 242 5.65 -4.87 -2.58
N ASP A 243 5.26 -4.15 -1.54
CA ASP A 243 3.87 -4.11 -1.06
C ASP A 243 2.99 -3.33 -2.06
N PRO A 244 1.93 -3.94 -2.61
CA PRO A 244 1.06 -3.29 -3.59
C PRO A 244 0.38 -2.05 -3.03
N GLU A 245 0.08 -2.01 -1.73
CA GLU A 245 -0.55 -0.85 -1.09
C GLU A 245 0.38 0.37 -1.07
N GLN A 246 1.66 0.13 -0.79
CA GLN A 246 2.68 1.17 -0.84
C GLN A 246 2.94 1.62 -2.28
N ALA A 247 2.90 0.71 -3.25
CA ALA A 247 3.05 1.07 -4.65
C ALA A 247 1.91 2.02 -5.11
N ILE A 248 0.65 1.69 -4.78
CA ILE A 248 -0.50 2.57 -5.05
C ILE A 248 -0.30 3.93 -4.39
N ALA A 249 0.11 3.98 -3.12
CA ALA A 249 0.34 5.24 -2.41
C ALA A 249 1.44 6.11 -3.06
N TYR A 250 2.52 5.51 -3.54
CA TYR A 250 3.59 6.26 -4.17
C TYR A 250 3.20 6.78 -5.56
N LEU A 251 2.43 5.99 -6.31
CA LEU A 251 1.90 6.42 -7.60
C LEU A 251 0.83 7.50 -7.43
N HIS A 252 0.03 7.44 -6.36
CA HIS A 252 -0.84 8.53 -5.95
C HIS A 252 -0.04 9.82 -5.73
N PHE A 253 1.08 9.76 -5.00
CA PHE A 253 1.94 10.92 -4.77
C PHE A 253 2.62 11.47 -6.03
N GLN A 254 2.83 10.64 -7.07
CA GLN A 254 3.31 11.13 -8.36
C GLN A 254 2.30 12.00 -9.11
N ASN A 255 1.02 11.89 -8.77
CA ASN A 255 -0.09 12.67 -9.31
C ASN A 255 0.02 12.87 -10.84
N ASP A 256 0.21 11.75 -11.55
CA ASP A 256 0.38 11.75 -12.99
C ASP A 256 -0.95 11.41 -13.66
N LYS A 257 -1.73 12.46 -13.97
CA LYS A 257 -3.12 12.35 -14.46
C LYS A 257 -3.28 11.46 -15.70
N ASN A 258 -2.22 11.29 -16.48
CA ASN A 258 -2.23 10.44 -17.69
C ASN A 258 -2.24 8.94 -17.36
N LYS A 259 -2.03 8.57 -16.10
CA LYS A 259 -1.87 7.18 -15.61
C LYS A 259 -3.01 6.73 -14.70
N GLY A 260 -4.15 7.42 -14.78
CA GLY A 260 -5.30 7.14 -13.95
C GLY A 260 -5.16 7.63 -12.51
N ASP A 261 -6.22 7.37 -11.74
CA ASP A 261 -6.35 7.78 -10.36
C ASP A 261 -5.97 6.62 -9.43
N PHE A 262 -4.78 6.71 -8.84
CA PHE A 262 -4.28 5.74 -7.86
C PHE A 262 -4.93 6.05 -6.50
N GLU A 263 -6.16 5.62 -6.31
CA GLU A 263 -6.91 5.85 -5.08
C GLU A 263 -6.35 5.02 -3.91
N VAL A 264 -5.97 5.70 -2.83
CA VAL A 264 -5.45 5.11 -1.57
C VAL A 264 -6.56 4.85 -0.55
N TYR A 265 -7.75 5.42 -0.77
CA TYR A 265 -8.97 5.27 0.03
C TYR A 265 -8.79 5.52 1.53
N SER A 266 -8.27 6.71 1.82
CA SER A 266 -8.14 7.23 3.18
C SER A 266 -9.45 7.10 3.97
N THR A 267 -9.32 6.77 5.25
CA THR A 267 -10.44 6.73 6.19
C THR A 267 -10.20 7.72 7.33
N TRP A 268 -11.26 8.29 7.88
CA TRP A 268 -11.19 9.30 8.94
C TRP A 268 -11.94 8.85 10.19
N GLN A 269 -11.38 9.18 11.35
CA GLN A 269 -12.04 9.07 12.65
C GLN A 269 -11.90 10.41 13.37
N TYR A 270 -13.01 10.88 13.94
CA TYR A 270 -13.06 12.12 14.70
C TYR A 270 -13.38 11.79 16.14
N ARG A 271 -12.49 12.17 17.06
CA ARG A 271 -12.55 11.78 18.46
C ARG A 271 -12.66 12.98 19.39
N HIS A 272 -13.49 12.84 20.41
CA HIS A 272 -13.56 13.76 21.53
C HIS A 272 -14.05 13.04 22.78
N HIS A 273 -13.52 13.40 23.94
CA HIS A 273 -13.79 12.72 25.22
C HIS A 273 -15.26 12.78 25.66
N LEU A 274 -15.98 13.84 25.26
CA LEU A 274 -17.42 13.98 25.53
C LEU A 274 -18.32 13.23 24.53
N LEU A 275 -17.80 12.75 23.40
CA LEU A 275 -18.60 12.03 22.42
C LEU A 275 -18.74 10.55 22.81
N PRO A 276 -19.89 9.92 22.51
CA PRO A 276 -20.06 8.49 22.73
C PRO A 276 -19.18 7.65 21.79
N ASP A 277 -18.88 6.41 22.18
CA ASP A 277 -18.13 5.44 21.38
C ASP A 277 -18.72 5.23 19.98
N SER A 278 -20.04 5.35 19.84
CA SER A 278 -20.74 5.24 18.56
C SER A 278 -20.34 6.33 17.55
N LEU A 279 -19.77 7.44 18.01
CA LEU A 279 -19.20 8.50 17.19
C LEU A 279 -17.66 8.44 17.15
N ASN A 280 -17.01 8.21 18.29
CA ASN A 280 -15.55 8.13 18.41
C ASN A 280 -14.93 6.97 17.61
N ASN A 281 -15.62 5.84 17.53
CA ASN A 281 -15.17 4.66 16.79
C ASN A 281 -15.76 4.59 15.38
N LYS A 282 -16.50 5.62 14.94
CA LYS A 282 -17.11 5.63 13.61
C LYS A 282 -16.08 6.01 12.57
N ILE A 283 -15.94 5.17 11.55
CA ILE A 283 -15.10 5.47 10.40
C ILE A 283 -15.89 6.19 9.31
N TRP A 284 -15.24 7.18 8.72
CA TRP A 284 -15.73 7.98 7.61
C TRP A 284 -14.87 7.71 6.37
N LEU A 285 -15.54 7.59 5.22
CA LEU A 285 -14.95 7.20 3.95
C LEU A 285 -15.06 8.36 2.95
N ALA A 286 -14.17 8.36 1.96
CA ALA A 286 -14.27 9.29 0.84
C ALA A 286 -15.61 9.11 0.11
N ASN A 287 -16.28 10.22 -0.22
CA ASN A 287 -17.54 10.18 -0.97
C ASN A 287 -17.26 10.10 -2.47
N LEU A 288 -16.96 8.89 -2.95
CA LEU A 288 -16.67 8.62 -4.36
C LEU A 288 -17.96 8.41 -5.16
N SER A 289 -18.00 8.93 -6.39
CA SER A 289 -19.01 8.53 -7.37
C SER A 289 -18.84 7.05 -7.72
N LYS A 290 -19.92 6.40 -8.19
CA LYS A 290 -19.87 5.00 -8.64
C LYS A 290 -18.74 4.76 -9.67
N GLU A 291 -18.59 5.68 -10.62
CA GLU A 291 -17.55 5.59 -11.65
C GLU A 291 -16.13 5.65 -11.06
N LYS A 292 -15.88 6.59 -10.13
CA LYS A 292 -14.58 6.69 -9.45
C LYS A 292 -14.29 5.46 -8.61
N TYR A 293 -15.29 4.98 -7.86
CA TYR A 293 -15.19 3.78 -7.04
C TYR A 293 -14.84 2.54 -7.87
N GLU A 294 -15.55 2.32 -8.99
CA GLU A 294 -15.27 1.21 -9.90
C GLU A 294 -13.90 1.36 -10.59
N SER A 295 -13.52 2.59 -10.96
CA SER A 295 -12.21 2.85 -11.57
C SER A 295 -11.06 2.58 -10.61
N ALA A 296 -11.17 3.04 -9.37
CA ALA A 296 -10.22 2.77 -8.30
C ALA A 296 -10.04 1.26 -8.09
N ASN A 297 -11.13 0.51 -7.95
CA ASN A 297 -11.07 -0.94 -7.79
C ASN A 297 -10.48 -1.67 -9.01
N ARG A 298 -10.70 -1.17 -10.24
CA ARG A 298 -10.04 -1.71 -11.43
C ARG A 298 -8.53 -1.52 -11.40
N ILE A 299 -8.06 -0.33 -11.01
CA ILE A 299 -6.63 -0.04 -10.89
C ILE A 299 -6.03 -0.89 -9.78
N ARG A 300 -6.62 -0.87 -8.57
CA ARG A 300 -6.12 -1.62 -7.41
C ARG A 300 -6.02 -3.12 -7.70
N LYS A 301 -7.01 -3.70 -8.38
CA LYS A 301 -6.95 -5.10 -8.85
C LYS A 301 -5.77 -5.39 -9.78
N LYS A 302 -5.39 -4.47 -10.68
CA LYS A 302 -4.21 -4.66 -11.55
C LYS A 302 -2.90 -4.67 -10.78
N TRP A 303 -2.88 -4.05 -9.60
CA TRP A 303 -1.74 -3.95 -8.71
C TRP A 303 -1.74 -4.98 -7.60
N ASN A 304 -2.70 -5.93 -7.57
CA ASN A 304 -2.90 -6.86 -6.45
C ASN A 304 -3.14 -6.17 -5.10
N ALA A 305 -3.61 -4.91 -5.13
CA ALA A 305 -4.02 -4.16 -3.95
C ALA A 305 -5.47 -4.47 -3.59
N ASP A 306 -5.82 -4.27 -2.32
CA ASP A 306 -7.14 -4.54 -1.76
C ASP A 306 -8.24 -3.74 -2.46
N GLN A 307 -9.46 -4.26 -2.48
CA GLN A 307 -10.62 -3.49 -2.93
C GLN A 307 -11.03 -2.46 -1.86
N LEU A 308 -11.67 -1.37 -2.26
CA LEU A 308 -12.09 -0.29 -1.35
C LEU A 308 -13.00 -0.78 -0.21
N ASP A 309 -13.89 -1.76 -0.46
CA ASP A 309 -14.75 -2.34 0.59
C ASP A 309 -13.96 -3.18 1.61
N ASP A 310 -12.87 -3.82 1.18
CA ASP A 310 -11.98 -4.59 2.06
C ASP A 310 -11.20 -3.64 2.98
N ILE A 311 -10.68 -2.53 2.43
CA ILE A 311 -10.01 -1.47 3.20
C ILE A 311 -10.96 -0.91 4.27
N ALA A 312 -12.20 -0.58 3.89
CA ALA A 312 -13.18 -0.07 4.84
C ALA A 312 -13.50 -1.08 5.95
N THR A 313 -13.58 -2.37 5.61
CA THR A 313 -13.79 -3.45 6.59
C THR A 313 -12.62 -3.56 7.57
N LYS A 314 -11.38 -3.48 7.08
CA LYS A 314 -10.16 -3.51 7.89
C LYS A 314 -10.02 -2.27 8.77
N SER A 315 -10.36 -1.08 8.24
CA SER A 315 -10.43 0.17 9.03
C SER A 315 -11.46 0.07 10.16
N ASP A 316 -12.63 -0.51 9.89
CA ASP A 316 -13.70 -0.67 10.89
C ASP A 316 -13.26 -1.60 12.02
N PHE A 317 -12.59 -2.70 11.68
CA PHE A 317 -11.98 -3.59 12.68
C PHE A 317 -10.99 -2.84 13.56
N ASN A 318 -10.02 -2.12 12.97
CA ASN A 318 -9.02 -1.35 13.72
C ASN A 318 -9.62 -0.26 14.62
N SER A 319 -10.80 0.27 14.26
CA SER A 319 -11.49 1.28 15.07
C SER A 319 -12.16 0.73 16.33
N LYS A 320 -12.41 -0.59 16.38
CA LYS A 320 -13.21 -1.25 17.43
C LYS A 320 -12.43 -2.32 18.19
N SER A 321 -11.34 -2.81 17.62
CA SER A 321 -10.54 -3.90 18.17
C SER A 321 -9.25 -3.37 18.78
N ASN A 322 -8.90 -3.90 19.96
CA ASN A 322 -7.60 -3.68 20.57
C ASN A 322 -6.58 -4.76 20.17
N ILE A 323 -6.97 -5.73 19.33
CA ILE A 323 -6.06 -6.77 18.85
C ILE A 323 -5.12 -6.15 17.81
N PRO A 324 -3.80 -6.21 18.01
CA PRO A 324 -2.84 -5.39 17.26
C PRO A 324 -2.52 -5.94 15.86
N PHE A 325 -3.51 -6.36 15.08
CA PHE A 325 -3.31 -6.78 13.68
C PHE A 325 -2.83 -5.62 12.80
N ILE A 326 -2.07 -5.96 11.76
CA ILE A 326 -1.40 -5.00 10.88
C ILE A 326 -1.99 -5.11 9.47
N PHE A 327 -2.89 -4.19 9.09
CA PHE A 327 -3.37 -4.08 7.70
C PHE A 327 -2.62 -2.97 6.95
N THR A 328 -1.87 -3.30 5.90
CA THR A 328 -1.05 -2.32 5.16
C THR A 328 -1.88 -1.38 4.29
N SER A 329 -3.06 -1.82 3.86
CA SER A 329 -4.00 -1.05 3.04
C SER A 329 -4.77 0.03 3.81
N VAL A 330 -4.77 -0.02 5.14
CA VAL A 330 -5.50 0.92 5.99
C VAL A 330 -4.67 2.18 6.22
N MET A 331 -5.12 3.28 5.61
CA MET A 331 -4.64 4.64 5.88
C MET A 331 -5.70 5.42 6.66
N THR A 332 -5.60 5.42 7.98
CA THR A 332 -6.57 6.10 8.87
C THR A 332 -6.01 7.41 9.40
N PHE A 333 -6.74 8.49 9.19
CA PHE A 333 -6.52 9.79 9.83
C PHE A 333 -7.39 9.89 11.07
N VAL A 334 -6.75 9.98 12.24
CA VAL A 334 -7.44 10.20 13.51
C VAL A 334 -7.27 11.66 13.90
N GLU A 335 -8.38 12.40 13.92
CA GLU A 335 -8.41 13.79 14.34
C GLU A 335 -9.03 13.89 15.74
N ASN A 336 -8.22 14.32 16.70
CA ASN A 336 -8.70 14.63 18.05
C ASN A 336 -9.17 16.08 18.06
N MET A 337 -10.46 16.29 18.35
CA MET A 337 -11.03 17.63 18.47
C MET A 337 -10.52 18.31 19.75
N PRO A 338 -10.48 19.66 19.78
CA PRO A 338 -10.06 20.42 20.96
C PRO A 338 -10.80 19.98 22.22
N THR A 339 -10.08 19.81 23.33
CA THR A 339 -10.64 19.24 24.58
C THR A 339 -11.49 20.23 25.37
N ASP A 340 -11.37 21.52 25.05
CA ASP A 340 -12.04 22.66 25.67
C ASP A 340 -13.46 22.92 25.13
N LEU A 341 -13.91 22.14 24.14
CA LEU A 341 -15.27 22.23 23.61
C LEU A 341 -16.31 21.71 24.62
N THR A 342 -17.46 22.39 24.65
CA THR A 342 -18.70 21.83 25.21
C THR A 342 -19.18 20.64 24.37
N LEU A 343 -20.11 19.85 24.90
CA LEU A 343 -20.68 18.72 24.16
C LEU A 343 -21.37 19.19 22.87
N GLU A 344 -22.10 20.29 22.93
CA GLU A 344 -22.81 20.89 21.79
C GLU A 344 -21.83 21.32 20.70
N GLU A 345 -20.75 22.02 21.06
CA GLU A 345 -19.70 22.45 20.13
C GLU A 345 -18.96 21.25 19.51
N ALA A 346 -18.65 20.23 20.32
CA ALA A 346 -18.03 19.00 19.83
C ALA A 346 -18.93 18.26 18.82
N LEU A 347 -20.25 18.24 19.04
CA LEU A 347 -21.22 17.65 18.11
C LEU A 347 -21.36 18.48 16.83
N GLU A 348 -21.31 19.81 16.92
CA GLU A 348 -21.34 20.70 15.75
C GLU A 348 -20.10 20.52 14.89
N GLN A 349 -18.91 20.56 15.50
CA GLN A 349 -17.65 20.33 14.80
C GLN A 349 -17.59 18.93 14.19
N TYR A 350 -18.05 17.89 14.90
CA TYR A 350 -18.14 16.55 14.35
C TYR A 350 -19.00 16.51 13.08
N LYS A 351 -20.17 17.17 13.07
CA LYS A 351 -21.04 17.24 11.88
C LYS A 351 -20.37 18.00 10.74
N MET A 352 -19.69 19.11 11.02
CA MET A 352 -18.97 19.87 10.00
C MET A 352 -17.87 19.03 9.35
N ASN A 353 -17.02 18.40 10.17
CA ASN A 353 -15.90 17.57 9.73
C ASN A 353 -16.33 16.34 8.91
N THR A 354 -17.57 15.88 9.08
CA THR A 354 -18.10 14.67 8.43
C THR A 354 -19.07 14.96 7.29
N SER A 355 -19.38 16.23 7.02
CA SER A 355 -20.42 16.66 6.06
C SER A 355 -20.19 16.25 4.61
N ASP A 356 -18.93 16.11 4.19
CA ASP A 356 -18.51 15.72 2.84
C ASP A 356 -18.14 14.23 2.72
N LYS A 357 -18.26 13.47 3.82
CA LYS A 357 -17.83 12.08 3.92
C LYS A 357 -19.02 11.13 3.98
N ARG A 358 -18.77 9.89 3.56
CA ARG A 358 -19.74 8.80 3.67
C ARG A 358 -19.45 7.99 4.93
N PRO A 359 -20.42 7.74 5.82
CA PRO A 359 -20.19 6.82 6.93
C PRO A 359 -19.98 5.40 6.40
N PHE A 360 -19.09 4.62 7.01
CA PHE A 360 -19.09 3.19 6.75
C PHE A 360 -20.30 2.54 7.41
N GLU A 361 -21.03 1.77 6.62
CA GLU A 361 -22.11 0.92 7.08
C GLU A 361 -21.74 -0.49 6.68
N LYS A 362 -21.44 -1.35 7.66
CA LYS A 362 -21.25 -2.77 7.40
C LYS A 362 -22.54 -3.27 6.79
N LYS A 363 -22.52 -3.63 5.49
CA LYS A 363 -23.66 -4.28 4.85
C LYS A 363 -24.00 -5.47 5.73
N LYS A 364 -25.22 -5.50 6.28
CA LYS A 364 -25.74 -6.71 6.91
C LYS A 364 -25.67 -7.77 5.82
N ILE A 365 -24.72 -8.69 5.93
CA ILE A 365 -24.63 -9.87 5.09
C ILE A 365 -25.99 -10.55 5.28
N ARG A 366 -26.80 -10.57 4.21
CA ARG A 366 -28.06 -11.31 4.18
C ARG A 366 -27.77 -12.76 3.87
#